data_AF-A0A923EQN8-F1
#
_entry.id   AF-A0A923EQN8-F1
#
_cell.length_a   1.000
_cell.length_b   1.000
_cell.length_c   1.000
_cell.angle_alpha   90.00
_cell.angle_beta   90.00
_cell.angle_gamma   90.00
#
_symmetry.space_group_name_H-M   'P 1'
#
loop_
_entity.id
_entity.type
_entity.pdbx_description
1 polymer ?
#
loop_
_entity_poly.entity_id
_entity_poly.type
_entity_poly.pdbx_seq_one_letter_code
_entity_poly.pdbx_strand_id
1 'polypeptide(L)'
;MLLAGLAREVDALRRRLDGLDPLRGRVDALGRLVAQMADTLATLAARRRPRPAPSWLLAPSDTDEVRGLLEELCAWLSVVFLRYPDGAQVLPECWLWHPDVVEELVWLMHAWCAAYQGPDASVGRAADWHDRQRPGVVARLRKSVGSCSPERHQARPGWQAPTDAAPTVPGIDADADAVEMIVGWWAERRDQPAPEPPPAAAPSAGFGGVL
;
A
#
# COMPACT_ATOMS: atom_id res chain seq x y z
N MET A 1 -43.79 69.07 -13.04
CA MET A 1 -42.70 68.68 -12.12
C MET A 1 -42.49 67.17 -11.98
N LEU A 2 -43.53 66.32 -12.08
CA LEU A 2 -43.41 64.86 -11.93
C LEU A 2 -42.47 64.18 -12.95
N LEU A 3 -42.53 64.57 -14.23
CA LEU A 3 -41.66 64.00 -15.28
C LEU A 3 -40.16 64.24 -15.04
N ALA A 4 -39.80 65.40 -14.48
CA ALA A 4 -38.43 65.74 -14.13
C ALA A 4 -37.93 65.04 -12.85
N GLY A 5 -38.84 64.57 -12.00
CA GLY A 5 -38.52 63.70 -10.85
C GLY A 5 -38.21 62.28 -11.32
N LEU A 6 -39.09 61.72 -12.15
CA LEU A 6 -38.93 60.39 -12.73
C LEU A 6 -37.65 60.26 -13.57
N ALA A 7 -37.32 61.27 -14.39
CA ALA A 7 -36.09 61.27 -15.18
C ALA A 7 -34.82 61.18 -14.30
N ARG A 8 -34.81 61.88 -13.16
CA ARG A 8 -33.69 61.82 -12.21
C ARG A 8 -33.58 60.47 -11.49
N GLU A 9 -34.71 59.85 -11.16
CA GLU A 9 -34.71 58.50 -10.59
C GLU A 9 -34.23 57.45 -11.59
N VAL A 10 -34.66 57.52 -12.85
CA VAL A 10 -34.19 56.63 -13.93
C VAL A 10 -32.68 56.79 -14.16
N ASP A 11 -32.15 58.03 -14.17
CA ASP A 11 -30.71 58.27 -14.29
C ASP A 11 -29.91 57.82 -13.06
N ALA A 12 -30.50 57.89 -11.86
CA ALA A 12 -29.89 57.35 -10.66
C ALA A 12 -29.87 55.81 -10.68
N LEU A 13 -30.95 55.18 -11.17
CA LEU A 13 -31.05 53.73 -11.31
C LEU A 13 -30.08 53.21 -12.38
N ARG A 14 -29.98 53.88 -13.53
CA ARG A 14 -28.99 53.58 -14.58
C ARG A 14 -27.57 53.64 -14.04
N ARG A 15 -27.19 54.73 -13.39
CA ARG A 15 -25.85 54.84 -12.76
C ARG A 15 -25.57 53.76 -11.71
N ARG A 16 -26.60 53.33 -10.96
CA ARG A 16 -26.48 52.21 -10.02
C ARG A 16 -26.28 50.87 -10.73
N LEU A 17 -26.99 50.62 -11.83
CA LEU A 17 -26.84 49.43 -12.67
C LEU A 17 -25.48 49.41 -13.38
N ASP A 18 -25.04 50.54 -13.92
CA ASP A 18 -23.71 50.70 -14.53
C ASP A 18 -22.60 50.44 -13.48
N GLY A 19 -22.85 50.79 -12.22
CA GLY A 19 -21.97 50.48 -11.10
C GLY A 19 -21.84 48.97 -10.78
N LEU A 20 -22.71 48.11 -11.29
CA LEU A 20 -22.67 46.65 -11.11
C LEU A 20 -21.87 45.92 -12.20
N ASP A 21 -21.61 46.54 -13.35
CA ASP A 21 -20.81 45.94 -14.42
C ASP A 21 -19.41 45.49 -13.98
N PRO A 22 -18.68 46.26 -13.13
CA PRO A 22 -17.42 45.81 -12.57
C PRO A 22 -17.56 44.55 -11.69
N LEU A 23 -18.70 44.35 -11.03
CA LEU A 23 -18.96 43.15 -10.23
C LEU A 23 -19.21 41.94 -11.12
N ARG A 24 -19.96 42.10 -12.22
CA ARG A 24 -20.12 41.04 -13.24
C ARG A 24 -18.75 40.63 -13.79
N GLY A 25 -17.90 41.58 -14.16
CA GLY A 25 -16.54 41.30 -14.64
C GLY A 25 -15.68 40.55 -13.62
N ARG A 26 -15.80 40.86 -12.32
CA ARG A 26 -15.11 40.13 -11.23
C ARG A 26 -15.66 38.72 -11.04
N VAL A 27 -16.97 38.52 -11.14
CA VAL A 27 -17.60 37.19 -11.06
C VAL A 27 -17.16 36.33 -12.24
N ASP A 28 -17.11 36.89 -13.45
CA ASP A 28 -16.63 36.18 -14.64
C ASP A 28 -15.14 35.82 -14.52
N ALA A 29 -14.32 36.72 -13.97
CA ALA A 29 -12.91 36.46 -13.70
C ALA A 29 -12.72 35.35 -12.66
N LEU A 30 -13.51 35.37 -11.58
CA LEU A 30 -13.49 34.32 -10.55
C LEU A 30 -13.94 32.98 -11.14
N GLY A 31 -15.00 32.97 -11.96
CA GLY A 31 -15.48 31.77 -12.65
C GLY A 31 -14.40 31.15 -13.54
N ARG A 32 -13.66 31.97 -14.30
CA ARG A 32 -12.51 31.50 -15.09
C ARG A 32 -11.39 30.93 -14.22
N LEU A 33 -11.08 31.57 -13.10
CA LEU A 33 -10.01 31.13 -12.20
C LEU A 33 -10.36 29.80 -11.52
N VAL A 34 -11.61 29.64 -11.08
CA VAL A 34 -12.12 28.38 -10.53
C VAL A 34 -12.10 27.27 -11.59
N ALA A 35 -12.51 27.54 -12.82
CA ALA A 35 -12.42 26.57 -13.92
C ALA A 35 -10.97 26.16 -14.19
N GLN A 36 -10.04 27.11 -14.23
CA GLN A 36 -8.62 26.83 -14.43
C GLN A 36 -8.02 26.01 -13.28
N MET A 37 -8.42 26.29 -12.03
CA MET A 37 -8.02 25.48 -10.88
C MET A 37 -8.59 24.07 -10.96
N ALA A 38 -9.85 23.91 -11.37
CA ALA A 38 -10.48 22.62 -11.57
C ALA A 38 -9.76 21.80 -12.66
N ASP A 39 -9.43 22.41 -13.80
CA ASP A 39 -8.67 21.76 -14.87
C ASP A 39 -7.25 21.38 -14.42
N THR A 40 -6.60 22.24 -13.63
CA THR A 40 -5.28 21.94 -13.06
C THR A 40 -5.37 20.75 -12.10
N LEU A 41 -6.37 20.72 -11.23
CA LEU A 41 -6.61 19.61 -10.31
C LEU A 41 -6.95 18.31 -11.06
N ALA A 42 -7.78 18.38 -12.10
CA ALA A 42 -8.11 17.23 -12.95
C ALA A 42 -6.86 16.69 -13.67
N THR A 43 -6.02 17.58 -14.19
CA THR A 43 -4.75 17.21 -14.84
C THR A 43 -3.78 16.56 -13.85
N LEU A 44 -3.67 17.09 -12.63
CA LEU A 44 -2.83 16.52 -11.57
C LEU A 44 -3.37 15.16 -11.08
N ALA A 45 -4.69 15.02 -10.97
CA ALA A 45 -5.34 13.76 -10.62
C ALA A 45 -5.13 12.70 -11.71
N ALA A 46 -5.25 13.07 -12.99
CA ALA A 46 -5.02 12.17 -14.12
C ALA A 46 -3.55 11.73 -14.25
N ARG A 47 -2.60 12.55 -13.80
CA ARG A 47 -1.16 12.22 -13.77
C ARG A 47 -0.74 11.46 -12.51
N ARG A 48 -1.66 11.23 -11.56
CA ARG A 48 -1.34 10.56 -10.31
C ARG A 48 -1.01 9.11 -10.63
N ARG A 49 0.27 8.75 -10.47
CA ARG A 49 0.69 7.35 -10.57
C ARG A 49 -0.09 6.55 -9.52
N PRO A 50 -0.48 5.30 -9.83
CA PRO A 50 -1.01 4.41 -8.81
C PRO A 50 -0.05 4.43 -7.63
N ARG A 51 -0.57 4.71 -6.43
CA ARG A 51 0.25 4.49 -5.24
C ARG A 51 0.63 3.01 -5.22
N PRO A 52 1.90 2.67 -4.96
CA PRO A 52 2.25 1.27 -4.75
C PRO A 52 1.33 0.70 -3.68
N ALA A 53 0.90 -0.55 -3.87
CA ALA A 53 0.14 -1.25 -2.84
C ALA A 53 0.95 -1.21 -1.54
N PRO A 54 0.38 -0.74 -0.43
CA PRO A 54 1.06 -0.77 0.85
C PRO A 54 1.42 -2.21 1.20
N SER A 55 2.63 -2.38 1.72
CA SER A 55 3.27 -3.67 1.98
C SER A 55 3.98 -3.54 3.32
N TRP A 56 3.72 -4.45 4.24
CA TRP A 56 4.44 -4.52 5.52
C TRP A 56 5.94 -4.76 5.26
N LEU A 57 6.28 -5.56 4.24
CA LEU A 57 7.67 -5.82 3.83
C LEU A 57 8.45 -4.57 3.38
N LEU A 58 7.72 -3.51 3.02
CA LEU A 58 8.26 -2.22 2.55
C LEU A 58 7.75 -1.08 3.42
N ALA A 59 7.25 -1.37 4.62
CA ALA A 59 6.74 -0.36 5.53
C ALA A 59 7.88 0.59 5.93
N PRO A 60 7.60 1.89 6.06
CA PRO A 60 8.55 2.85 6.60
C PRO A 60 9.06 2.41 7.97
N SER A 61 10.31 2.75 8.29
CA SER A 61 10.91 2.45 9.60
C SER A 61 10.43 3.39 10.73
N ASP A 62 9.56 4.35 10.41
CA ASP A 62 8.96 5.27 11.37
C ASP A 62 7.90 4.53 12.22
N THR A 63 8.05 4.60 13.53
CA THR A 63 7.17 3.92 14.50
C THR A 63 5.75 4.48 14.47
N ASP A 64 5.55 5.77 14.24
CA ASP A 64 4.22 6.37 14.22
C ASP A 64 3.46 6.02 12.94
N GLU A 65 4.17 5.92 11.81
CA GLU A 65 3.58 5.45 10.54
C GLU A 65 3.19 3.97 10.63
N VAL A 66 4.05 3.11 11.20
CA VAL A 66 3.74 1.69 11.42
C VAL A 66 2.57 1.53 12.40
N ARG A 67 2.52 2.34 13.46
CA ARG A 67 1.38 2.35 14.40
C ARG A 67 0.07 2.67 13.69
N GLY A 68 0.06 3.73 12.87
CA GLY A 68 -1.12 4.13 12.11
C GLY A 68 -1.62 3.01 11.18
N LEU A 69 -0.71 2.38 10.43
CA LEU A 69 -1.05 1.24 9.56
C LEU A 69 -1.66 0.07 10.35
N LEU A 70 -1.07 -0.26 11.50
CA LEU A 70 -1.56 -1.36 12.32
C LEU A 70 -2.94 -1.06 12.94
N GLU A 71 -3.17 0.18 13.38
CA GLU A 71 -4.47 0.63 13.90
C GLU A 71 -5.55 0.58 12.81
N GLU A 72 -5.25 1.05 11.60
CA GLU A 72 -6.14 0.95 10.44
C GLU A 72 -6.46 -0.51 10.10
N LEU A 73 -5.45 -1.38 10.09
CA LEU A 73 -5.63 -2.80 9.83
C LEU A 73 -6.52 -3.46 10.88
N CYS A 74 -6.27 -3.23 12.17
CA CYS A 74 -7.08 -3.76 13.26
C CYS A 74 -8.54 -3.31 13.17
N ALA A 75 -8.77 -2.02 12.85
CA ALA A 75 -10.11 -1.50 12.63
C ALA A 75 -10.79 -2.22 11.46
N TRP A 76 -10.12 -2.34 10.31
CA TRP A 76 -10.65 -3.02 9.13
C TRP A 76 -10.93 -4.50 9.38
N LEU A 77 -10.06 -5.22 10.08
CA LEU A 77 -10.27 -6.62 10.43
C LEU A 77 -11.59 -6.79 11.19
N SER A 78 -11.85 -5.93 12.18
CA SER A 78 -13.07 -5.99 13.00
C SER A 78 -14.35 -5.69 12.22
N VAL A 79 -14.31 -4.74 11.28
CA VAL A 79 -15.50 -4.27 10.56
C VAL A 79 -15.78 -5.02 9.25
N VAL A 80 -14.75 -5.65 8.66
CA VAL A 80 -14.85 -6.33 7.35
C VAL A 80 -14.44 -7.79 7.46
N PHE A 81 -13.16 -8.10 7.71
CA PHE A 81 -12.64 -9.46 7.56
C PHE A 81 -13.29 -10.47 8.51
N LEU A 82 -13.41 -10.12 9.79
CA LEU A 82 -13.97 -10.98 10.83
C LEU A 82 -15.50 -11.07 10.78
N ARG A 83 -16.17 -10.33 9.88
CA ARG A 83 -17.61 -10.47 9.62
C ARG A 83 -17.93 -11.69 8.77
N TYR A 84 -16.93 -12.30 8.13
CA TYR A 84 -17.08 -13.56 7.41
C TYR A 84 -16.67 -14.72 8.34
N PRO A 85 -17.52 -15.76 8.51
CA PRO A 85 -17.24 -16.85 9.44
C PRO A 85 -15.94 -17.61 9.14
N ASP A 86 -15.58 -17.72 7.86
CA ASP A 86 -14.34 -18.37 7.41
C ASP A 86 -13.09 -17.58 7.84
N GLY A 87 -13.13 -16.24 7.77
CA GLY A 87 -12.07 -15.36 8.26
C GLY A 87 -11.85 -15.47 9.77
N ALA A 88 -12.95 -15.44 10.54
CA ALA A 88 -12.89 -15.58 12.00
C ALA A 88 -12.33 -16.93 12.46
N GLN A 89 -12.50 -17.99 11.66
CA GLN A 89 -11.99 -19.33 11.98
C GLN A 89 -10.50 -19.52 11.69
N VAL A 90 -9.88 -18.68 10.85
CA VAL A 90 -8.50 -18.88 10.38
C VAL A 90 -7.50 -17.88 10.95
N LEU A 91 -7.95 -16.83 11.62
CA LEU A 91 -7.07 -15.82 12.21
C LEU A 91 -6.77 -16.18 13.68
N PRO A 92 -5.55 -16.66 14.01
CA PRO A 92 -5.20 -16.99 15.39
C PRO A 92 -4.86 -15.73 16.21
N GLU A 93 -4.90 -15.84 17.53
CA GLU A 93 -4.50 -14.74 18.44
C GLU A 93 -3.04 -14.30 18.24
N CYS A 94 -2.18 -15.19 17.74
CA CYS A 94 -0.77 -14.92 17.47
C CYS A 94 -0.48 -14.32 16.08
N TRP A 95 -1.49 -13.89 15.32
CA TRP A 95 -1.30 -13.41 13.94
C TRP A 95 -0.27 -12.29 13.78
N LEU A 96 -0.09 -11.42 14.78
CA LEU A 96 0.88 -10.33 14.76
C LEU A 96 2.34 -10.80 14.74
N TRP A 97 2.61 -12.03 15.18
CA TRP A 97 3.94 -12.64 15.16
C TRP A 97 4.25 -13.34 13.84
N HIS A 98 3.34 -13.29 12.86
CA HIS A 98 3.49 -13.94 11.57
C HIS A 98 3.60 -12.90 10.45
N PRO A 99 4.83 -12.52 10.03
CA PRO A 99 5.07 -11.53 8.98
C PRO A 99 4.31 -11.78 7.68
N ASP A 100 4.23 -13.05 7.26
CA ASP A 100 3.48 -13.47 6.07
C ASP A 100 1.97 -13.24 6.24
N VAL A 101 1.41 -13.50 7.43
CA VAL A 101 0.00 -13.22 7.72
C VAL A 101 -0.27 -11.72 7.74
N VAL A 102 0.62 -10.92 8.33
CA VAL A 102 0.49 -9.45 8.33
C VAL A 102 0.49 -8.91 6.90
N GLU A 103 1.44 -9.33 6.07
CA GLU A 103 1.51 -8.95 4.66
C GLU A 103 0.22 -9.33 3.90
N GLU A 104 -0.25 -10.56 4.08
CA GLU A 104 -1.48 -11.06 3.45
C GLU A 104 -2.73 -10.26 3.83
N LEU A 105 -2.81 -9.79 5.06
CA LEU A 105 -3.94 -8.99 5.54
C LEU A 105 -3.85 -7.53 5.08
N VAL A 106 -2.66 -6.95 5.05
CA VAL A 106 -2.44 -5.56 4.59
C VAL A 106 -2.85 -5.40 3.13
N TRP A 107 -2.34 -6.24 2.22
CA TRP A 107 -2.70 -6.10 0.81
C TRP A 107 -4.20 -6.37 0.58
N LEU A 108 -4.79 -7.32 1.32
CA LEU A 108 -6.22 -7.64 1.22
C LEU A 108 -7.11 -6.47 1.66
N MET A 109 -6.73 -5.77 2.73
CA MET A 109 -7.39 -4.54 3.17
C MET A 109 -7.36 -3.49 2.06
N HIS A 110 -6.20 -3.26 1.44
CA HIS A 110 -6.09 -2.27 0.36
C HIS A 110 -6.83 -2.69 -0.90
N ALA A 111 -6.89 -3.98 -1.22
CA ALA A 111 -7.70 -4.48 -2.32
C ALA A 111 -9.20 -4.26 -2.06
N TRP A 112 -9.67 -4.44 -0.81
CA TRP A 112 -11.04 -4.09 -0.42
C TRP A 112 -11.30 -2.58 -0.58
N CYS A 113 -10.40 -1.73 -0.09
CA CYS A 113 -10.51 -0.28 -0.27
C CYS A 113 -10.56 0.10 -1.77
N ALA A 114 -9.72 -0.51 -2.61
CA ALA A 114 -9.72 -0.26 -4.06
C ALA A 114 -10.98 -0.78 -4.78
N ALA A 115 -11.69 -1.75 -4.20
CA ALA A 115 -12.94 -2.29 -4.72
C ALA A 115 -14.15 -1.43 -4.33
N TYR A 116 -14.15 -0.86 -3.13
CA TYR A 116 -15.31 -0.18 -2.53
C TYR A 116 -15.16 1.35 -2.39
N GLN A 117 -13.96 1.90 -2.54
CA GLN A 117 -13.67 3.31 -2.29
C GLN A 117 -12.87 3.95 -3.43
N GLY A 118 -13.01 5.27 -3.55
CA GLY A 118 -12.28 6.07 -4.54
C GLY A 118 -12.87 6.00 -5.95
N PRO A 119 -12.26 6.73 -6.90
CA PRO A 119 -12.80 6.92 -8.25
C PRO A 119 -12.80 5.64 -9.10
N ASP A 120 -11.95 4.67 -8.79
CA ASP A 120 -11.81 3.41 -9.54
C ASP A 120 -12.57 2.23 -8.91
N ALA A 121 -13.35 2.48 -7.86
CA ALA A 121 -14.19 1.46 -7.24
C ALA A 121 -15.19 0.89 -8.25
N SER A 122 -15.41 -0.43 -8.21
CA SER A 122 -16.35 -1.07 -9.14
C SER A 122 -16.88 -2.38 -8.60
N VAL A 123 -18.09 -2.74 -9.05
CA VAL A 123 -18.71 -4.04 -8.74
C VAL A 123 -17.83 -5.20 -9.23
N GLY A 124 -17.11 -5.03 -10.34
CA GLY A 124 -16.18 -6.04 -10.84
C GLY A 124 -15.01 -6.30 -9.87
N ARG A 125 -14.41 -5.25 -9.31
CA ARG A 125 -13.36 -5.40 -8.28
C ARG A 125 -13.91 -5.99 -6.99
N ALA A 126 -15.14 -5.62 -6.60
CA ALA A 126 -15.80 -6.23 -5.45
C ALA A 126 -16.04 -7.73 -5.68
N ALA A 127 -16.52 -8.11 -6.87
CA ALA A 127 -16.71 -9.52 -7.24
C ALA A 127 -15.39 -10.29 -7.19
N ASP A 128 -14.30 -9.75 -7.75
CA ASP A 128 -12.97 -10.35 -7.69
C ASP A 128 -12.47 -10.51 -6.24
N TRP A 129 -12.72 -9.52 -5.39
CA TRP A 129 -12.37 -9.58 -3.97
C TRP A 129 -13.08 -10.73 -3.26
N HIS A 130 -14.38 -10.91 -3.53
CA HIS A 130 -15.21 -11.95 -2.91
C HIS A 130 -14.90 -13.36 -3.41
N ASP A 131 -14.65 -13.49 -4.72
CA ASP A 131 -14.49 -14.79 -5.40
C ASP A 131 -13.06 -15.32 -5.33
N ARG A 132 -12.05 -14.44 -5.39
CA ARG A 132 -10.65 -14.83 -5.54
C ARG A 132 -9.76 -14.39 -4.40
N GLN A 133 -9.76 -13.10 -4.09
CA GLN A 133 -8.75 -12.52 -3.21
C GLN A 133 -8.94 -12.96 -1.76
N ARG A 134 -10.12 -12.69 -1.15
CA ARG A 134 -10.41 -13.08 0.23
C ARG A 134 -10.34 -14.60 0.43
N PRO A 135 -10.98 -15.45 -0.41
CA PRO A 135 -10.86 -16.89 -0.26
C PRO A 135 -9.41 -17.40 -0.39
N GLY A 136 -8.62 -16.79 -1.28
CA GLY A 136 -7.20 -17.11 -1.45
C GLY A 136 -6.37 -16.80 -0.20
N VAL A 137 -6.59 -15.64 0.42
CA VAL A 137 -5.94 -15.27 1.69
C VAL A 137 -6.35 -16.22 2.81
N VAL A 138 -7.64 -16.50 2.97
CA VAL A 138 -8.14 -17.44 3.98
C VAL A 138 -7.49 -18.82 3.82
N ALA A 139 -7.33 -19.31 2.59
CA ALA A 139 -6.67 -20.58 2.32
C ALA A 139 -5.19 -20.58 2.72
N ARG A 140 -4.45 -19.48 2.46
CA ARG A 140 -3.04 -19.35 2.84
C ARG A 140 -2.85 -19.21 4.35
N LEU A 141 -3.68 -18.42 5.03
CA LEU A 141 -3.68 -18.30 6.50
C LEU A 141 -3.92 -19.65 7.17
N ARG A 142 -4.91 -20.41 6.72
CA ARG A 142 -5.19 -21.76 7.23
C ARG A 142 -3.97 -22.68 7.11
N LYS A 143 -3.23 -22.58 6.01
CA LYS A 143 -2.03 -23.40 5.76
C LYS A 143 -0.84 -22.95 6.61
N SER A 144 -0.65 -21.63 6.77
CA SER A 144 0.52 -21.07 7.45
C SER A 144 0.41 -21.15 8.97
N VAL A 145 -0.72 -20.72 9.54
CA VAL A 145 -0.85 -20.45 10.98
C VAL A 145 -2.04 -21.14 11.64
N GLY A 146 -2.78 -21.98 10.91
CA GLY A 146 -4.02 -22.59 11.39
C GLY A 146 -3.90 -23.45 12.66
N SER A 147 -2.69 -23.88 13.03
CA SER A 147 -2.41 -24.62 14.27
C SER A 147 -1.43 -23.91 15.21
N CYS A 148 -1.15 -22.62 14.98
CA CYS A 148 -0.24 -21.85 15.81
C CYS A 148 -0.95 -21.27 17.04
N SER A 149 -0.20 -21.02 18.11
CA SER A 149 -0.70 -20.42 19.34
C SER A 149 0.32 -19.44 19.93
N PRO A 150 -0.10 -18.46 20.77
CA PRO A 150 0.81 -17.51 21.40
C PRO A 150 1.96 -18.16 22.18
N GLU A 151 1.75 -19.35 22.75
CA GLU A 151 2.77 -20.08 23.52
C GLU A 151 3.97 -20.50 22.67
N ARG A 152 3.79 -20.67 21.35
CA ARG A 152 4.88 -21.00 20.42
C ARG A 152 5.86 -19.84 20.20
N HIS A 153 5.48 -18.63 20.59
CA HIS A 153 6.26 -17.40 20.45
C HIS A 153 7.04 -17.02 21.71
N GLN A 154 7.19 -17.95 22.66
CA GLN A 154 7.94 -17.71 23.88
C GLN A 154 9.44 -17.98 23.68
N ALA A 155 10.26 -16.95 23.84
CA ALA A 155 11.72 -17.06 23.84
C ALA A 155 12.23 -17.55 25.20
N ARG A 156 12.28 -18.88 25.41
CA ARG A 156 12.88 -19.50 26.61
C ARG A 156 14.25 -20.10 26.28
N PRO A 157 15.25 -20.03 27.18
CA PRO A 157 16.52 -20.73 26.98
C PRO A 157 16.30 -22.23 26.74
N GLY A 158 16.81 -22.74 25.61
CA GLY A 158 16.67 -24.15 25.20
C GLY A 158 15.39 -24.48 24.43
N TRP A 159 14.48 -23.51 24.20
CA TRP A 159 13.36 -23.66 23.28
C TRP A 159 13.73 -23.10 21.90
N GLN A 160 13.44 -23.86 20.84
CA GLN A 160 13.55 -23.37 19.47
C GLN A 160 12.38 -22.43 19.22
N ALA A 161 12.60 -21.13 19.35
CA ALA A 161 11.65 -20.15 18.83
C ALA A 161 11.58 -20.30 17.30
N PRO A 162 10.39 -20.22 16.69
CA PRO A 162 10.28 -20.04 15.25
C PRO A 162 11.16 -18.87 14.81
N THR A 163 11.93 -19.07 13.74
CA THR A 163 12.78 -18.00 13.20
C THR A 163 11.90 -17.12 12.32
N ASP A 164 11.27 -16.11 12.92
CA ASP A 164 10.45 -15.12 12.21
C ASP A 164 11.30 -13.99 11.57
N ALA A 165 12.63 -14.10 11.66
CA ALA A 165 13.56 -13.22 10.96
C ALA A 165 13.62 -13.56 9.47
N ALA A 166 13.89 -12.53 8.65
CA ALA A 166 14.12 -12.74 7.22
C ALA A 166 15.23 -13.78 7.02
N PRO A 167 14.99 -14.85 6.22
CA PRO A 167 16.04 -15.80 5.93
C PRO A 167 17.17 -15.10 5.16
N THR A 168 18.41 -15.52 5.40
CA THR A 168 19.51 -15.14 4.51
C THR A 168 19.26 -15.76 3.14
N VAL A 169 19.55 -15.01 2.08
CA VAL A 169 19.40 -15.54 0.73
C VAL A 169 20.45 -16.65 0.54
N PRO A 170 20.03 -17.91 0.30
CA PRO A 170 20.97 -19.02 0.21
C PRO A 170 22.01 -18.77 -0.89
N GLY A 171 23.29 -18.98 -0.55
CA GLY A 171 24.39 -18.91 -1.52
C GLY A 171 24.90 -17.51 -1.86
N ILE A 172 24.26 -16.43 -1.39
CA ILE A 172 24.74 -15.06 -1.65
C ILE A 172 25.88 -14.68 -0.70
N ASP A 173 25.70 -14.89 0.60
CA ASP A 173 26.70 -14.48 1.61
C ASP A 173 27.98 -15.33 1.57
N ALA A 174 27.89 -16.52 0.96
CA ALA A 174 29.00 -17.47 0.87
C ALA A 174 29.93 -17.17 -0.32
N ASP A 175 29.48 -16.40 -1.32
CA ASP A 175 30.18 -16.30 -2.61
C ASP A 175 29.85 -15.01 -3.38
N ALA A 176 30.51 -13.92 -3.00
CA ALA A 176 30.38 -12.64 -3.70
C ALA A 176 30.87 -12.72 -5.16
N ASP A 177 31.81 -13.62 -5.46
CA ASP A 177 32.35 -13.82 -6.81
C ASP A 177 31.32 -14.50 -7.72
N ALA A 178 30.51 -15.43 -7.19
CA ALA A 178 29.39 -16.02 -7.92
C ALA A 178 28.32 -14.99 -8.29
N VAL A 179 28.05 -14.02 -7.41
CA VAL A 179 27.09 -12.94 -7.70
C VAL A 179 27.57 -12.09 -8.87
N GLU A 180 28.81 -11.60 -8.84
CA GLU A 180 29.37 -10.79 -9.93
C GLU A 180 29.44 -11.56 -11.25
N MET A 181 29.80 -12.85 -11.20
CA MET A 181 29.82 -13.72 -12.37
C MET A 181 28.44 -13.85 -13.03
N ILE A 182 27.39 -14.05 -12.23
CA ILE A 182 26.01 -14.14 -12.73
C ILE A 182 25.51 -12.78 -13.23
N VAL A 183 25.85 -11.67 -12.55
CA VAL A 183 25.53 -10.31 -13.01
C VAL A 183 26.12 -10.05 -14.40
N GLY A 184 27.41 -10.34 -14.60
CA GLY A 184 28.08 -10.19 -15.89
C GLY A 184 27.47 -11.08 -16.97
N TRP A 185 27.08 -12.31 -16.63
CA TRP A 185 26.38 -13.21 -17.56
C TRP A 185 25.01 -12.66 -17.96
N TRP A 186 24.18 -12.21 -17.02
CA TRP A 186 22.86 -11.62 -17.30
C TRP A 186 22.94 -10.36 -18.16
N ALA A 187 23.90 -9.49 -17.84
CA ALA A 187 24.05 -8.20 -18.52
C ALA A 187 24.50 -8.37 -19.97
N GLU A 188 25.44 -9.28 -20.24
CA GLU A 188 26.19 -9.27 -21.50
C GLU A 188 26.12 -10.57 -22.30
N ARG A 189 25.82 -11.71 -21.67
CA ARG A 189 26.01 -13.06 -22.24
C ARG A 189 24.84 -14.01 -21.98
N ARG A 190 23.64 -13.50 -21.68
CA ARG A 190 22.48 -14.29 -21.24
C ARG A 190 21.94 -15.30 -22.25
N ASP A 191 22.32 -15.15 -23.51
CA ASP A 191 22.00 -16.06 -24.62
C ASP A 191 23.01 -17.22 -24.75
N GLN A 192 24.10 -17.18 -24.00
CA GLN A 192 25.09 -18.26 -23.90
C GLN A 192 24.77 -19.16 -22.69
N PRO A 193 25.30 -20.41 -22.64
CA PRO A 193 25.17 -21.27 -21.46
C PRO A 193 25.63 -20.56 -20.18
N ALA A 194 24.91 -20.78 -19.08
CA ALA A 194 25.24 -20.19 -17.79
C ALA A 194 26.63 -20.65 -17.29
N PRO A 195 27.41 -19.77 -16.64
CA PRO A 195 28.72 -20.13 -16.11
C PRO A 195 28.59 -21.16 -14.98
N GLU A 196 29.58 -22.05 -14.87
CA GLU A 196 29.60 -23.07 -13.80
C GLU A 196 29.82 -22.42 -12.43
N PRO A 197 29.18 -22.92 -11.35
CA PRO A 197 29.44 -22.45 -10.00
C PRO A 197 30.91 -22.69 -9.62
N PRO A 198 31.57 -21.75 -8.93
CA PRO A 198 32.92 -21.98 -8.43
C PRO A 198 32.95 -23.16 -7.44
N PRO A 199 34.09 -23.87 -7.34
CA PRO A 199 34.22 -25.00 -6.43
C PRO A 199 34.01 -24.56 -4.98
N ALA A 200 33.20 -25.31 -4.23
CA ALA A 200 32.90 -25.00 -2.83
C ALA A 200 34.18 -24.88 -2.00
N ALA A 201 34.32 -23.78 -1.23
CA ALA A 201 35.42 -23.62 -0.29
C ALA A 201 35.39 -24.78 0.73
N ALA A 202 36.52 -25.46 0.92
CA ALA A 202 36.64 -26.56 1.88
C ALA A 202 36.32 -26.05 3.29
N PRO A 203 35.60 -26.82 4.14
CA PRO A 203 35.33 -26.42 5.51
C PRO A 203 36.66 -26.20 6.23
N SER A 204 36.85 -25.00 6.78
CA SER A 204 38.03 -24.67 7.58
C SER A 204 38.14 -25.66 8.73
N ALA A 205 39.18 -26.49 8.74
CA ALA A 205 39.48 -27.39 9.84
C ALA A 205 39.70 -26.55 11.11
N GLY A 206 38.67 -26.50 11.96
CA GLY A 206 38.80 -25.95 13.30
C GLY A 206 39.80 -26.80 14.09
N PHE A 207 40.93 -26.21 14.46
CA PHE A 207 41.91 -26.82 15.35
C PHE A 207 41.28 -27.07 16.73
N GLY A 208 40.78 -28.29 16.94
CA GLY A 208 40.52 -28.83 18.27
C GLY A 208 41.82 -29.27 18.93
N GLY A 209 42.53 -28.32 19.53
CA GLY A 209 43.67 -28.60 20.40
C GLY A 209 43.20 -29.06 21.78
N VAL A 210 43.27 -30.36 22.02
CA VAL A 210 43.33 -30.95 23.36
C VAL A 210 44.68 -30.58 23.94
N LEU A 211 44.71 -29.95 25.12
CA LEU A 211 45.53 -30.26 26.30
C LEU A 211 45.08 -29.40 27.48
#